data_AF-A0A3C0IPK7-F1
#
_entry.id   AF-A0A3C0IPK7-F1
#
_cell.length_a   1.000
_cell.length_b   1.000
_cell.length_c   1.000
_cell.angle_alpha   90.00
_cell.angle_beta   90.00
_cell.angle_gamma   90.00
#
_symmetry.space_group_name_H-M   'P 1'
#
loop_
_entity.id
_entity.type
_entity.pdbx_description
1 polymer ?
#
loop_
_entity_poly.entity_id
_entity_poly.type
_entity_poly.pdbx_seq_one_letter_code
_entity_poly.pdbx_strand_id
1 'polypeptide(L)'
;GFGLLAKEKIDAFISAGNTGAMLAGTMFTIKAIPGIIRPTIGTIVPKLDGTTSLLVDVGLNADCKPEQLNQFATLGAIYAQAILGVEQPKVGLLNVGEEETKGNALAQATFPLLKANSQINFIGNVEGRDILTGNADVMVCDGFTGNIILKLAESLYDVAKARNLEQDGFFSRFHYENYGGTPVLGV
;
A
#
# COMPACT_ATOMS: atom_id res chain seq x y z
N GLY A 1 21.22 -12.31 -3.00
CA GLY A 1 19.84 -12.10 -2.56
C GLY A 1 18.89 -12.91 -3.39
N PHE A 2 18.33 -12.33 -4.46
CA PHE A 2 17.25 -12.94 -5.25
C PHE A 2 17.43 -14.40 -5.64
N GLY A 3 18.58 -14.76 -6.23
CA GLY A 3 18.82 -16.14 -6.66
C GLY A 3 18.92 -17.17 -5.51
N LEU A 4 19.20 -16.74 -4.28
CA LEU A 4 19.15 -17.62 -3.10
C LEU A 4 17.71 -17.81 -2.65
N LEU A 5 16.93 -16.73 -2.62
CA LEU A 5 15.51 -16.76 -2.25
C LEU A 5 14.69 -17.59 -3.26
N ALA A 6 14.88 -17.38 -4.57
CA ALA A 6 14.21 -18.16 -5.62
C ALA A 6 14.61 -19.65 -5.65
N LYS A 7 15.70 -20.03 -4.97
CA LYS A 7 16.14 -21.43 -4.82
C LYS A 7 15.84 -21.96 -3.42
N GLU A 8 15.04 -21.23 -2.63
CA GLU A 8 14.63 -21.60 -1.28
C GLU A 8 15.83 -21.89 -0.35
N LYS A 9 16.95 -21.19 -0.57
CA LYS A 9 18.16 -21.30 0.27
C LYS A 9 18.16 -20.32 1.45
N ILE A 10 17.24 -19.37 1.43
CA ILE A 10 16.98 -18.36 2.46
C ILE A 10 15.47 -18.07 2.46
N ASP A 11 14.93 -17.67 3.60
CA ASP A 11 13.49 -17.36 3.74
C ASP A 11 13.15 -15.91 3.38
N ALA A 12 14.13 -15.00 3.50
CA ALA A 12 13.93 -13.58 3.23
C ALA A 12 15.19 -12.92 2.66
N PHE A 13 14.99 -11.87 1.86
CA PHE A 13 16.06 -11.02 1.35
C PHE A 13 15.66 -9.55 1.48
N ILE A 14 16.48 -8.76 2.16
CA ILE A 14 16.28 -7.32 2.40
C ILE A 14 17.49 -6.56 1.84
N SER A 15 17.26 -5.39 1.25
CA SER A 15 18.31 -4.57 0.65
C SER A 15 17.92 -3.10 0.71
N ALA A 16 18.89 -2.24 1.05
CA ALA A 16 18.80 -0.78 0.92
C ALA A 16 19.33 -0.28 -0.45
N GLY A 17 19.44 -1.17 -1.43
CA GLY A 17 19.89 -0.84 -2.78
C GLY A 17 18.83 -0.09 -3.61
N ASN A 18 19.15 0.17 -4.87
CA ASN A 18 18.27 0.88 -5.79
C ASN A 18 16.89 0.20 -5.91
N THR A 19 15.81 0.94 -5.64
CA THR A 19 14.43 0.42 -5.68
C THR A 19 14.10 -0.20 -7.04
N GLY A 20 14.46 0.44 -8.15
CA GLY A 20 14.20 -0.11 -9.48
C GLY A 20 14.90 -1.45 -9.73
N ALA A 21 16.15 -1.59 -9.29
CA ALA A 21 16.88 -2.86 -9.35
C ALA A 21 16.26 -3.93 -8.44
N MET A 22 15.77 -3.54 -7.26
CA MET A 22 15.07 -4.44 -6.36
C MET A 22 13.75 -4.94 -6.95
N LEU A 23 12.95 -4.05 -7.51
CA LEU A 23 11.68 -4.39 -8.16
C LEU A 23 11.91 -5.28 -9.40
N ALA A 24 12.89 -4.94 -10.25
CA ALA A 24 13.27 -5.77 -11.38
C ALA A 24 13.74 -7.17 -10.95
N GLY A 25 14.60 -7.25 -9.93
CA GLY A 25 15.07 -8.51 -9.38
C GLY A 25 13.93 -9.38 -8.86
N THR A 26 12.97 -8.79 -8.14
CA THR A 26 11.77 -9.47 -7.66
C THR A 26 10.92 -9.98 -8.83
N MET A 27 10.60 -9.13 -9.81
CA MET A 27 9.74 -9.49 -10.94
C MET A 27 10.33 -10.60 -11.83
N PHE A 28 11.62 -10.53 -12.13
CA PHE A 28 12.25 -11.43 -13.10
C PHE A 28 12.86 -12.69 -12.47
N THR A 29 13.28 -12.62 -11.20
CA THR A 29 13.97 -13.73 -10.53
C THR A 29 13.07 -14.48 -9.57
N ILE A 30 12.37 -13.78 -8.67
CA ILE A 30 11.48 -14.40 -7.69
C ILE A 30 10.16 -14.79 -8.37
N LYS A 31 9.63 -13.86 -9.18
CA LYS A 31 8.33 -13.94 -9.86
C LYS A 31 7.16 -13.86 -8.88
N ALA A 32 5.97 -13.59 -9.42
CA ALA A 32 4.76 -13.56 -8.61
C ALA A 32 4.32 -14.98 -8.23
N ILE A 33 3.68 -15.10 -7.07
CA ILE A 33 3.00 -16.34 -6.65
C ILE A 33 2.00 -16.76 -7.74
N PRO A 34 1.91 -18.05 -8.11
CA PRO A 34 0.94 -18.52 -9.11
C PRO A 34 -0.48 -18.02 -8.82
N GLY A 35 -1.08 -17.35 -9.81
CA GLY A 35 -2.41 -16.73 -9.70
C GLY A 35 -2.39 -15.23 -9.40
N ILE A 36 -1.28 -14.68 -8.88
CA ILE A 36 -1.07 -13.23 -8.75
C ILE A 36 -0.68 -12.65 -10.12
N ILE A 37 -1.47 -11.69 -10.60
CA ILE A 37 -1.30 -11.04 -11.90
C ILE A 37 -0.04 -10.16 -11.88
N ARG A 38 0.09 -9.36 -10.82
CA ARG A 38 1.27 -8.55 -10.53
C ARG A 38 1.44 -8.42 -9.02
N PRO A 39 2.67 -8.41 -8.51
CA PRO A 39 2.92 -8.02 -7.12
C PRO A 39 2.68 -6.52 -6.94
N THR A 40 2.56 -6.11 -5.69
CA THR A 40 2.38 -4.70 -5.28
C THR A 40 3.36 -4.33 -4.18
N ILE A 41 3.59 -3.05 -3.97
CA ILE A 41 4.33 -2.55 -2.81
C ILE A 41 3.41 -1.72 -1.93
N GLY A 42 3.56 -1.87 -0.61
CA GLY A 42 2.77 -1.15 0.37
C GLY A 42 3.61 -0.22 1.23
N THR A 43 3.02 0.89 1.67
CA THR A 43 3.60 1.74 2.72
C THR A 43 2.69 1.84 3.92
N ILE A 44 3.29 1.96 5.10
CA ILE A 44 2.56 2.29 6.32
C ILE A 44 2.22 3.78 6.31
N VAL A 45 0.97 4.09 6.61
CA VAL A 45 0.45 5.45 6.72
C VAL A 45 0.03 5.70 8.18
N PRO A 46 0.66 6.64 8.89
CA PRO A 46 0.26 7.01 10.24
C PRO A 46 -1.11 7.69 10.25
N LYS A 47 -1.99 7.31 11.17
CA LYS A 47 -3.28 7.99 11.40
C LYS A 47 -3.24 8.85 12.66
N LEU A 48 -4.08 9.88 12.68
CA LEU A 48 -4.14 10.87 13.76
C LEU A 48 -4.54 10.27 15.11
N ASP A 49 -5.32 9.19 15.09
CA ASP A 49 -5.75 8.44 16.29
C ASP A 49 -4.65 7.58 16.93
N GLY A 50 -3.42 7.62 16.41
CA GLY A 50 -2.29 6.83 16.89
C GLY A 50 -2.12 5.48 16.20
N THR A 51 -3.11 5.02 15.43
CA THR A 51 -3.04 3.76 14.68
C THR A 51 -2.38 3.95 13.31
N THR A 52 -2.22 2.88 12.54
CA THR A 52 -1.61 2.90 11.20
C THR A 52 -2.51 2.19 10.19
N SER A 53 -2.50 2.66 8.95
CA SER A 53 -3.10 1.98 7.81
C SER A 53 -2.02 1.60 6.79
N LEU A 54 -2.38 0.78 5.81
CA LEU A 54 -1.55 0.35 4.70
C LEU A 54 -2.08 0.97 3.40
N LEU A 55 -1.22 1.62 2.62
CA LEU A 55 -1.54 2.07 1.27
C LEU A 55 -0.86 1.16 0.24
N VAL A 56 -1.61 0.64 -0.73
CA VAL A 56 -1.14 -0.24 -1.82
C VAL A 56 -1.82 0.15 -3.14
N ASP A 57 -1.18 0.24 -4.30
CA ASP A 57 0.26 0.22 -4.60
C ASP A 57 0.87 1.63 -4.43
N VAL A 58 2.16 1.71 -4.07
CA VAL A 58 2.91 2.98 -3.95
C VAL A 58 4.04 3.17 -4.97
N GLY A 59 4.02 2.42 -6.08
CA GLY A 59 4.85 2.75 -7.24
C GLY A 59 5.43 1.58 -8.01
N LEU A 60 5.02 0.34 -7.73
CA LEU A 60 5.46 -0.81 -8.53
C LEU A 60 4.72 -0.87 -9.87
N ASN A 61 3.44 -0.52 -9.89
CA ASN A 61 2.58 -0.55 -11.07
C ASN A 61 1.98 0.82 -11.32
N ALA A 62 2.66 1.66 -12.10
CA ALA A 62 2.17 3.00 -12.45
C ALA A 62 0.76 2.96 -13.06
N ASP A 63 0.57 2.09 -14.06
CA ASP A 63 -0.75 1.81 -14.65
C ASP A 63 -1.25 0.44 -14.20
N CYS A 64 -2.50 0.42 -13.72
CA CYS A 64 -3.15 -0.79 -13.24
C CYS A 64 -4.44 -1.10 -14.00
N LYS A 65 -4.83 -2.38 -13.96
CA LYS A 65 -6.15 -2.88 -14.35
C LYS A 65 -7.02 -3.12 -13.10
N PRO A 66 -8.35 -3.08 -13.23
CA PRO A 66 -9.27 -3.32 -12.10
C PRO A 66 -9.01 -4.63 -11.33
N GLU A 67 -8.70 -5.71 -12.04
CA GLU A 67 -8.45 -7.02 -11.44
C GLU A 67 -7.15 -7.03 -10.61
N GLN A 68 -6.19 -6.16 -10.94
CA GLN A 68 -4.96 -6.01 -10.18
C GLN A 68 -5.24 -5.30 -8.86
N LEU A 69 -6.00 -4.20 -8.86
CA LEU A 69 -6.41 -3.53 -7.62
C LEU A 69 -7.20 -4.48 -6.71
N ASN A 70 -8.05 -5.33 -7.28
CA ASN A 70 -8.76 -6.36 -6.49
C ASN A 70 -7.81 -7.36 -5.82
N GLN A 71 -6.71 -7.74 -6.47
CA GLN A 71 -5.67 -8.56 -5.85
C GLN A 71 -4.86 -7.78 -4.82
N PHE A 72 -4.55 -6.50 -5.07
CA PHE A 72 -3.83 -5.65 -4.12
C PHE A 72 -4.63 -5.45 -2.84
N ALA A 73 -5.95 -5.31 -2.94
CA ALA A 73 -6.87 -5.30 -1.80
C ALA A 73 -6.73 -6.55 -0.94
N THR A 74 -6.70 -7.73 -1.58
CA THR A 74 -6.57 -9.01 -0.89
C THR A 74 -5.20 -9.16 -0.23
N LEU A 75 -4.12 -8.86 -0.97
CA LEU A 75 -2.75 -8.90 -0.44
C LEU A 75 -2.55 -7.92 0.71
N GLY A 76 -3.10 -6.71 0.61
CA GLY A 76 -3.05 -5.70 1.65
C GLY A 76 -3.83 -6.10 2.89
N ALA A 77 -5.02 -6.71 2.74
CA ALA A 77 -5.79 -7.24 3.86
C ALA A 77 -5.02 -8.35 4.60
N ILE A 78 -4.42 -9.28 3.86
CA ILE A 78 -3.57 -10.34 4.46
C ILE A 78 -2.41 -9.73 5.23
N TYR A 79 -1.73 -8.73 4.66
CA TYR A 79 -0.63 -8.05 5.33
C TYR A 79 -1.08 -7.32 6.60
N ALA A 80 -2.18 -6.58 6.52
CA ALA A 80 -2.73 -5.86 7.67
C ALA A 80 -3.14 -6.81 8.80
N GLN A 81 -3.68 -7.98 8.46
CA GLN A 81 -4.03 -8.99 9.45
C GLN A 81 -2.78 -9.66 10.05
N ALA A 82 -1.88 -10.17 9.22
CA ALA A 82 -0.75 -10.98 9.65
C ALA A 82 0.38 -10.16 10.30
N ILE A 83 0.61 -8.93 9.83
CA ILE A 83 1.75 -8.10 10.24
C ILE A 83 1.31 -6.92 11.12
N LEU A 84 0.19 -6.28 10.80
CA LEU A 84 -0.30 -5.13 11.57
C LEU A 84 -1.27 -5.53 12.70
N GLY A 85 -1.64 -6.81 12.79
CA GLY A 85 -2.51 -7.33 13.85
C GLY A 85 -3.97 -6.87 13.75
N VAL A 86 -4.42 -6.41 12.58
CA VAL A 86 -5.79 -5.96 12.36
C VAL A 86 -6.67 -7.17 12.01
N GLU A 87 -7.49 -7.63 12.95
CA GLU A 87 -8.23 -8.90 12.80
C GLU A 87 -9.16 -8.95 11.57
N GLN A 88 -9.90 -7.85 11.30
CA GLN A 88 -10.79 -7.71 10.14
C GLN A 88 -10.50 -6.39 9.40
N PRO A 89 -9.42 -6.33 8.61
CA PRO A 89 -8.97 -5.08 7.99
C PRO A 89 -10.03 -4.51 7.07
N LYS A 90 -10.44 -3.27 7.34
CA LYS A 90 -11.34 -2.51 6.47
C LYS A 90 -10.57 -2.05 5.24
N VAL A 91 -11.03 -2.47 4.07
CA VAL A 91 -10.40 -2.14 2.79
C VAL A 91 -11.20 -1.06 2.09
N GLY A 92 -10.54 0.04 1.73
CA GLY A 92 -11.13 1.15 0.99
C GLY A 92 -10.46 1.35 -0.37
N LEU A 93 -11.24 1.76 -1.36
CA LEU A 93 -10.72 2.20 -2.66
C LEU A 93 -10.48 3.70 -2.63
N LEU A 94 -9.24 4.16 -2.84
CA LEU A 94 -8.99 5.58 -2.91
C LEU A 94 -9.70 6.21 -4.10
N ASN A 95 -10.40 7.30 -3.83
CA ASN A 95 -11.26 7.92 -4.81
C ASN A 95 -11.40 9.44 -4.57
N VAL A 96 -12.06 10.12 -5.52
CA VAL A 96 -12.34 11.56 -5.49
C VAL A 96 -13.72 11.90 -4.89
N GLY A 97 -14.40 10.91 -4.33
CA GLY A 97 -15.68 11.03 -3.66
C GLY A 97 -16.17 9.69 -3.10
N GLU A 98 -17.09 9.72 -2.15
CA GLU A 98 -17.57 8.54 -1.44
C GLU A 98 -18.56 7.69 -2.27
N GLU A 99 -19.26 8.30 -3.24
CA GLU A 99 -20.32 7.60 -3.99
C GLU A 99 -19.73 6.54 -4.94
N GLU A 100 -20.43 5.41 -5.10
CA GLU A 100 -19.94 4.26 -5.89
C GLU A 100 -19.59 4.60 -7.35
N THR A 101 -20.20 5.64 -7.91
CA THR A 101 -20.01 6.10 -9.29
C THR A 101 -18.85 7.08 -9.47
N LYS A 102 -18.17 7.48 -8.39
CA LYS A 102 -17.05 8.43 -8.44
C LYS A 102 -15.76 7.76 -8.90
N GLY A 103 -14.87 8.60 -9.41
CA GLY A 103 -13.53 8.22 -9.83
C GLY A 103 -13.34 8.22 -11.33
N ASN A 104 -12.11 7.92 -11.73
CA ASN A 104 -11.78 7.69 -13.12
C ASN A 104 -12.30 6.31 -13.59
N ALA A 105 -12.05 5.98 -14.86
CA ALA A 105 -12.48 4.71 -15.44
C ALA A 105 -11.93 3.48 -14.68
N LEU A 106 -10.69 3.56 -14.17
CA LEU A 106 -10.10 2.49 -13.37
C LEU A 106 -10.86 2.30 -12.05
N ALA A 107 -11.09 3.37 -11.29
CA ALA A 107 -11.77 3.31 -10.00
C ALA A 107 -13.22 2.82 -10.15
N GLN A 108 -13.97 3.37 -11.12
CA GLN A 108 -15.34 2.94 -11.38
C GLN A 108 -15.44 1.47 -11.78
N ALA A 109 -14.48 0.95 -12.57
CA ALA A 109 -14.44 -0.46 -12.93
C ALA A 109 -13.94 -1.38 -11.80
N THR A 110 -13.13 -0.85 -10.88
CA THR A 110 -12.58 -1.58 -9.73
C THR A 110 -13.61 -1.75 -8.62
N PHE A 111 -14.41 -0.71 -8.36
CA PHE A 111 -15.41 -0.71 -7.30
C PHE A 111 -16.32 -1.97 -7.27
N PRO A 112 -16.98 -2.38 -8.38
CA PRO A 112 -17.82 -3.58 -8.37
C PRO A 112 -17.03 -4.87 -8.12
N LEU A 113 -15.75 -4.94 -8.53
CA LEU A 113 -14.89 -6.10 -8.26
C LEU A 113 -14.58 -6.22 -6.77
N LEU A 114 -14.22 -5.10 -6.12
CA LEU A 114 -13.97 -5.07 -4.68
C LEU A 114 -15.23 -5.39 -3.88
N LYS A 115 -16.38 -4.85 -4.29
CA LYS A 115 -17.68 -5.14 -3.67
C LYS A 115 -18.08 -6.61 -3.78
N ALA A 116 -17.71 -7.28 -4.88
CA ALA A 116 -17.97 -8.71 -5.08
C ALA A 116 -16.92 -9.63 -4.43
N ASN A 117 -15.81 -9.09 -3.93
CA ASN A 117 -14.72 -9.87 -3.37
C ASN A 117 -15.03 -10.28 -1.91
N SER A 118 -15.39 -11.54 -1.70
CA SER A 118 -15.72 -12.09 -0.38
C SER A 118 -14.52 -12.30 0.54
N GLN A 119 -13.29 -12.08 0.07
CA GLN A 119 -12.06 -12.25 0.85
C GLN A 119 -11.64 -10.97 1.59
N ILE A 120 -12.34 -9.85 1.38
CA ILE A 120 -12.01 -8.56 1.98
C ILE A 120 -13.24 -7.95 2.67
N ASN A 121 -13.00 -7.16 3.72
CA ASN A 121 -14.02 -6.31 4.33
C ASN A 121 -14.03 -4.96 3.60
N PHE A 122 -14.64 -4.92 2.41
CA PHE A 122 -14.68 -3.71 1.59
C PHE A 122 -15.68 -2.68 2.16
N ILE A 123 -15.20 -1.48 2.47
CA ILE A 123 -16.01 -0.41 3.08
C ILE A 123 -16.41 0.71 2.10
N GLY A 124 -16.10 0.54 0.80
CA GLY A 124 -16.42 1.52 -0.23
C GLY A 124 -15.24 2.44 -0.58
N ASN A 125 -15.58 3.61 -1.10
CA ASN A 125 -14.60 4.62 -1.49
C ASN A 125 -14.06 5.37 -0.27
N VAL A 126 -12.80 5.79 -0.33
CA VAL A 126 -12.12 6.61 0.67
C VAL A 126 -11.56 7.84 -0.03
N GLU A 127 -11.94 9.03 0.43
CA GLU A 127 -11.40 10.27 -0.11
C GLU A 127 -9.99 10.55 0.42
N GLY A 128 -9.21 11.31 -0.37
CA GLY A 128 -7.85 11.69 0.00
C GLY A 128 -7.75 12.46 1.34
N ARG A 129 -8.81 13.18 1.73
CA ARG A 129 -8.88 13.89 3.01
C ARG A 129 -8.93 12.96 4.22
N ASP A 130 -9.39 11.72 4.03
CA ASP A 130 -9.59 10.75 5.10
C ASP A 130 -8.43 9.76 5.22
N ILE A 131 -7.37 9.92 4.42
CA ILE A 131 -6.20 9.03 4.46
C ILE A 131 -5.58 8.97 5.86
N LEU A 132 -5.56 10.11 6.58
CA LEU A 132 -4.92 10.23 7.90
C LEU A 132 -5.91 10.16 9.09
N THR A 133 -7.21 10.21 8.82
CA THR A 133 -8.26 10.32 9.86
C THR A 133 -9.39 9.33 9.71
N GLY A 134 -9.44 8.63 8.57
CA GLY A 134 -10.51 7.71 8.21
C GLY A 134 -10.36 6.33 8.84
N ASN A 135 -11.37 5.51 8.54
CA ASN A 135 -11.55 4.20 9.16
C ASN A 135 -11.01 3.03 8.31
N ALA A 136 -10.33 3.30 7.18
CA ALA A 136 -9.71 2.27 6.38
C ALA A 136 -8.39 1.81 7.00
N ASP A 137 -8.19 0.49 7.05
CA ASP A 137 -6.95 -0.13 7.49
C ASP A 137 -6.05 -0.44 6.27
N VAL A 138 -6.67 -0.68 5.12
CA VAL A 138 -6.01 -0.86 3.82
C VAL A 138 -6.65 0.07 2.81
N MET A 139 -5.85 0.88 2.14
CA MET A 139 -6.27 1.79 1.08
C MET A 139 -5.66 1.34 -0.24
N VAL A 140 -6.50 1.18 -1.26
CA VAL A 140 -6.12 0.59 -2.54
C VAL A 140 -6.14 1.66 -3.64
N CYS A 141 -5.08 1.73 -4.44
CA CYS A 141 -4.94 2.58 -5.63
C CYS A 141 -3.94 1.98 -6.63
N ASP A 142 -3.83 2.61 -7.80
CA ASP A 142 -2.70 2.39 -8.69
C ASP A 142 -1.40 3.02 -8.14
N GLY A 143 -0.27 2.56 -8.65
CA GLY A 143 1.04 2.99 -8.19
C GLY A 143 1.38 4.44 -8.52
N PHE A 144 0.75 5.06 -9.53
CA PHE A 144 0.94 6.48 -9.80
C PHE A 144 0.31 7.33 -8.69
N THR A 145 -0.95 7.09 -8.37
CA THR A 145 -1.65 7.77 -7.27
C THR A 145 -1.00 7.51 -5.92
N GLY A 146 -0.68 6.25 -5.61
CA GLY A 146 -0.11 5.91 -4.30
C GLY A 146 1.29 6.46 -4.08
N ASN A 147 2.12 6.53 -5.13
CA ASN A 147 3.45 7.14 -5.01
C ASN A 147 3.37 8.65 -4.75
N ILE A 148 2.43 9.36 -5.41
CA ILE A 148 2.19 10.79 -5.12
C ILE A 148 1.80 10.98 -3.66
N ILE A 149 0.89 10.16 -3.13
CA ILE A 149 0.46 10.22 -1.73
C ILE A 149 1.63 9.92 -0.78
N LEU A 150 2.43 8.89 -1.08
CA LEU A 150 3.62 8.54 -0.30
C LEU A 150 4.61 9.72 -0.24
N LYS A 151 4.92 10.34 -1.38
CA LYS A 151 5.86 11.48 -1.42
C LYS A 151 5.32 12.72 -0.72
N LEU A 152 4.01 12.94 -0.78
CA LEU A 152 3.37 13.98 0.01
C LEU A 152 3.48 13.68 1.51
N ALA A 153 3.20 12.45 1.94
CA ALA A 153 3.30 12.02 3.33
C ALA A 153 4.73 12.14 3.88
N GLU A 154 5.75 11.70 3.12
CA GLU A 154 7.16 11.89 3.47
C GLU A 154 7.49 13.39 3.67
N SER A 155 6.98 14.26 2.79
CA SER A 155 7.23 15.70 2.88
C SER A 155 6.67 16.35 4.14
N LEU A 156 5.63 15.75 4.78
CA LEU A 156 5.09 16.26 6.04
C LEU A 156 6.14 16.22 7.16
N TYR A 157 6.97 15.17 7.20
CA TYR A 157 8.06 15.09 8.15
C TYR A 157 9.14 16.14 7.88
N ASP A 158 9.54 16.32 6.63
CA ASP A 158 10.55 17.32 6.25
C ASP A 158 10.09 18.75 6.57
N VAL A 159 8.83 19.06 6.28
CA VAL A 159 8.22 20.36 6.63
C VAL A 159 8.13 20.52 8.15
N ALA A 160 7.71 19.49 8.88
CA ALA A 160 7.66 19.54 10.35
C ALA A 160 9.05 19.80 10.93
N LYS A 161 10.08 19.11 10.44
CA LYS A 161 11.48 19.32 10.83
C LYS A 161 11.96 20.74 10.54
N ALA A 162 11.67 21.27 9.35
CA ALA A 162 12.01 22.67 9.01
C ALA A 162 11.32 23.70 9.92
N ARG A 163 10.25 23.29 10.61
CA ARG A 163 9.45 24.13 11.53
C ARG A 163 9.73 23.81 13.00
N ASN A 164 10.67 22.92 13.32
CA ASN A 164 10.97 22.42 14.67
C ASN A 164 9.76 21.71 15.33
N LEU A 165 8.97 21.00 14.53
CA LEU A 165 7.80 20.21 14.93
C LEU A 165 8.03 18.71 14.81
N GLU A 166 9.24 18.26 14.46
CA GLU A 166 9.55 16.84 14.26
C GLU A 166 9.46 15.99 15.53
N GLN A 167 9.47 16.63 16.71
CA GLN A 167 9.27 15.96 18.00
C GLN A 167 7.78 15.79 18.35
N ASP A 168 6.87 16.35 17.55
CA ASP A 168 5.44 16.15 17.73
C ASP A 168 5.10 14.65 17.54
N GLY A 169 4.22 14.13 18.41
CA GLY A 169 3.89 12.71 18.45
C GLY A 169 3.20 12.20 17.18
N PHE A 170 2.60 13.08 16.37
CA PHE A 170 2.02 12.73 15.08
C PHE A 170 3.02 12.96 13.94
N PHE A 171 3.66 14.12 13.85
CA PHE A 171 4.58 14.40 12.73
C PHE A 171 5.82 13.52 12.73
N SER A 172 6.38 13.17 13.90
CA SER A 172 7.50 12.22 14.03
C SER A 172 7.21 10.88 13.36
N ARG A 173 5.93 10.48 13.32
CA ARG A 173 5.49 9.20 12.74
C ARG A 173 5.54 9.18 11.23
N PHE A 174 5.74 10.29 10.52
CA PHE A 174 5.93 10.31 9.06
C PHE A 174 7.37 10.04 8.63
N HIS A 175 8.29 9.85 9.58
CA HIS A 175 9.64 9.42 9.27
C HIS A 175 9.62 7.95 8.83
N TYR A 176 9.94 7.69 7.55
CA TYR A 176 9.82 6.37 6.93
C TYR A 176 10.67 5.29 7.63
N GLU A 177 11.79 5.67 8.25
CA GLU A 177 12.68 4.73 8.97
C GLU A 177 11.99 4.05 10.16
N ASN A 178 10.89 4.62 10.69
CA ASN A 178 10.17 4.08 11.84
C ASN A 178 9.47 2.75 11.56
N TYR A 179 9.16 2.44 10.29
CA TYR A 179 8.36 1.27 9.91
C TYR A 179 9.15 0.21 9.13
N GLY A 180 10.43 0.46 8.89
CA GLY A 180 11.28 -0.42 8.10
C GLY A 180 11.10 -0.25 6.58
N GLY A 181 11.53 -1.26 5.84
CA GLY A 181 11.52 -1.25 4.37
C GLY A 181 10.15 -1.57 3.78
N THR A 182 9.93 -1.11 2.55
CA THR A 182 8.73 -1.40 1.76
C THR A 182 8.66 -2.88 1.36
N PRO A 183 7.69 -3.66 1.85
CA PRO A 183 7.54 -5.05 1.45
C PRO A 183 7.00 -5.14 0.01
N VAL A 184 7.51 -6.11 -0.75
CA VAL A 184 6.89 -6.52 -2.02
C VAL A 184 5.92 -7.65 -1.71
N LEU A 185 4.64 -7.44 -1.98
CA LEU A 185 3.57 -8.39 -1.68
C LEU A 185 3.22 -9.19 -2.94
N GLY A 186 2.98 -10.49 -2.77
CA GLY A 186 2.56 -11.39 -3.85
C GLY A 186 3.70 -12.05 -4.64
N VAL A 187 4.89 -12.14 -4.04
CA VAL A 187 6.08 -12.85 -4.55
C VAL A 187 6.53 -13.94 -3.60
#